data_AF-A0A0C4F9W7-F1
#
_entry.id   AF-A0A0C4F9W7-F1
#
_cell.length_a   1.000
_cell.length_b   1.000
_cell.length_c   1.000
_cell.angle_alpha   90.00
_cell.angle_beta   90.00
_cell.angle_gamma   90.00
#
_symmetry.space_group_name_H-M   'P 1'
#
loop_
_entity.id
_entity.type
_entity.pdbx_description
1 polymer ?
#
loop_
_entity_poly.entity_id
_entity_poly.type
_entity_poly.pdbx_seq_one_letter_code
_entity_poly.pdbx_strand_id
1 'polypeptide(L)'
;MCEMNLSEWEVTLRDNNLLPEYEGVLHGFGAGFDQGIPDHDLGDLDCFTPDNHASSEKARSKIEESILKELNGRRMYGPFTEDQMLNMFGSFRSNPLGAVVNGDGQIRPINDLSFPRNNPSIKLVNSFVNKAEFDTTWDNFNHVSKFFASDPRPLELALFDWEKAYCQIPTKMAQWRYLTVKDFDGNFLVNTRITF
;
A
#
# COMPACT_ATOMS: atom_id res chain seq x y z
N MET A 1 8.31 6.13 -9.26
CA MET A 1 9.74 6.14 -8.87
C MET A 1 9.79 6.66 -7.45
N CYS A 2 10.36 5.89 -6.51
CA CYS A 2 10.51 6.34 -5.13
C CYS A 2 11.41 7.58 -5.14
N GLU A 3 10.94 8.67 -4.55
CA GLU A 3 11.65 9.95 -4.53
C GLU A 3 12.85 9.95 -3.57
N MET A 4 12.98 8.91 -2.74
CA MET A 4 14.07 8.79 -1.77
C MET A 4 15.39 8.42 -2.46
N ASN A 5 16.36 9.33 -2.41
CA ASN A 5 17.73 9.07 -2.83
C ASN A 5 18.45 8.23 -1.75
N LEU A 6 18.45 6.91 -1.92
CA LEU A 6 18.97 5.97 -0.93
C LEU A 6 20.43 6.22 -0.57
N SER A 7 21.28 6.57 -1.55
CA SER A 7 22.70 6.81 -1.29
C SER A 7 22.92 8.06 -0.43
N GLU A 8 22.19 9.14 -0.69
CA GLU A 8 22.33 10.36 0.12
C GLU A 8 21.79 10.17 1.54
N TRP A 9 20.70 9.41 1.69
CA TRP A 9 20.17 9.05 3.00
C TRP A 9 21.12 8.13 3.78
N GLU A 10 21.74 7.15 3.12
CA GLU A 10 22.72 6.27 3.75
C GLU A 10 23.92 7.07 4.28
N VAL A 11 24.47 7.99 3.47
CA VAL A 11 25.56 8.89 3.88
C VAL A 11 25.12 9.75 5.07
N THR A 12 23.98 10.42 4.97
CA THR A 12 23.47 11.31 6.01
C THR A 12 23.25 10.57 7.34
N LEU A 13 22.64 9.38 7.31
CA LEU A 13 22.40 8.58 8.51
C LEU A 13 23.72 8.09 9.14
N ARG A 14 24.71 7.73 8.32
CA ARG A 14 26.04 7.33 8.78
C ARG A 14 26.76 8.48 9.46
N ASP A 15 26.80 9.66 8.84
CA ASP A 15 27.51 10.84 9.36
C ASP A 15 26.93 11.33 10.69
N ASN A 16 25.65 11.06 10.95
CA ASN A 16 24.96 11.42 12.18
C ASN A 16 24.87 10.27 13.22
N ASN A 17 25.53 9.12 12.99
CA ASN A 17 25.45 7.91 13.85
C ASN A 17 24.03 7.35 14.05
N LEU A 18 23.14 7.59 13.08
CA LEU A 18 21.74 7.13 13.10
C LEU A 18 21.53 5.84 12.28
N LEU A 19 22.53 5.42 11.51
CA LEU A 19 22.41 4.24 10.64
C LEU A 19 21.94 2.96 11.38
N PRO A 20 22.46 2.59 12.56
CA PRO A 20 22.00 1.38 13.25
C PRO A 20 20.51 1.39 13.62
N GLU A 21 19.92 2.57 13.81
CA GLU A 21 18.50 2.74 14.14
C GLU A 21 17.62 2.73 12.88
N TYR A 22 18.09 3.34 11.78
CA TYR A 22 17.27 3.58 10.57
C TYR A 22 17.66 2.73 9.35
N GLU A 23 18.60 1.79 9.47
CA GLU A 23 19.01 0.89 8.37
C GLU A 23 17.82 0.13 7.76
N GLY A 24 16.87 -0.29 8.60
CA GLY A 24 15.64 -0.97 8.16
C GLY A 24 14.80 -0.12 7.19
N VAL A 25 14.85 1.21 7.31
CA VAL A 25 14.16 2.12 6.39
C VAL A 25 14.82 2.09 5.01
N LEU A 26 16.15 2.16 4.94
CA LEU A 26 16.89 2.08 3.67
C LEU A 26 16.67 0.72 2.98
N HIS A 27 16.77 -0.36 3.74
CA HIS A 27 16.49 -1.70 3.24
C HIS A 27 15.05 -1.81 2.73
N GLY A 28 14.08 -1.29 3.49
CA GLY A 28 12.68 -1.27 3.09
C GLY A 28 12.44 -0.53 1.77
N PHE A 29 13.08 0.62 1.55
CA PHE A 29 12.94 1.31 0.27
C PHE A 29 13.67 0.64 -0.90
N GLY A 30 14.74 -0.11 -0.63
CA GLY A 30 15.48 -0.87 -1.65
C GLY A 30 14.80 -2.20 -2.04
N ALA A 31 14.36 -2.97 -1.05
CA ALA A 31 13.87 -4.34 -1.21
C ALA A 31 12.35 -4.50 -0.97
N GLY A 32 11.69 -3.45 -0.50
CA GLY A 32 10.29 -3.47 -0.08
C GLY A 32 10.13 -3.67 1.43
N PHE A 33 9.11 -3.01 1.99
CA PHE A 33 8.67 -3.17 3.37
C PHE A 33 7.75 -4.37 3.52
N ASP A 34 7.90 -5.06 4.64
CA ASP A 34 6.99 -6.13 5.03
C ASP A 34 5.66 -5.54 5.49
N GLN A 35 4.56 -5.96 4.88
CA GLN A 35 3.21 -5.53 5.24
C GLN A 35 2.55 -6.47 6.27
N GLY A 36 3.30 -7.42 6.84
CA GLY A 36 2.76 -8.40 7.79
C GLY A 36 1.86 -9.45 7.14
N ILE A 37 1.93 -9.60 5.81
CA ILE A 37 1.21 -10.64 5.07
C ILE A 37 2.18 -11.84 4.94
N PRO A 38 1.98 -12.93 5.70
CA PRO A 38 2.82 -14.10 5.61
C PRO A 38 2.58 -14.82 4.29
N ASP A 39 3.53 -15.68 3.94
CA ASP A 39 3.32 -16.64 2.88
C ASP A 39 2.17 -17.60 3.24
N HIS A 40 1.17 -17.71 2.37
CA HIS A 40 0.01 -18.57 2.57
C HIS A 40 -0.61 -19.00 1.23
N ASP A 41 -1.33 -20.12 1.31
CA ASP A 41 -2.04 -20.72 0.19
C ASP A 41 -3.52 -20.31 0.19
N LEU A 42 -4.16 -20.45 -0.96
CA LEU A 42 -5.59 -20.21 -1.16
C LEU A 42 -6.43 -21.49 -0.98
N GLY A 43 -5.92 -22.43 -0.18
CA GLY A 43 -6.49 -23.77 -0.05
C GLY A 43 -6.24 -24.59 -1.32
N ASP A 44 -7.29 -25.21 -1.86
CA ASP A 44 -7.22 -26.03 -3.08
C ASP A 44 -7.30 -25.20 -4.38
N LEU A 45 -7.27 -23.86 -4.29
CA LEU A 45 -7.40 -22.95 -5.44
C LEU A 45 -6.03 -22.44 -5.89
N ASP A 46 -5.78 -22.50 -7.20
CA ASP A 46 -4.62 -21.84 -7.81
C ASP A 46 -4.76 -20.31 -7.78
N CYS A 47 -6.00 -19.80 -7.92
CA CYS A 47 -6.27 -18.37 -7.79
C CYS A 47 -7.64 -18.06 -7.18
N PHE A 48 -7.74 -16.86 -6.59
CA PHE A 48 -9.00 -16.29 -6.12
C PHE A 48 -9.20 -14.91 -6.74
N THR A 49 -10.05 -14.82 -7.77
CA THR A 49 -10.18 -13.62 -8.61
C THR A 49 -11.63 -13.11 -8.64
N PRO A 50 -12.16 -12.57 -7.53
CA PRO A 50 -13.53 -12.05 -7.47
C PRO A 50 -13.74 -10.87 -8.42
N ASP A 51 -15.00 -10.64 -8.80
CA ASP A 51 -15.39 -9.46 -9.56
C ASP A 51 -15.35 -8.18 -8.71
N ASN A 52 -15.16 -7.05 -9.38
CA ASN A 52 -15.14 -5.75 -8.75
C ASN A 52 -16.51 -5.37 -8.17
N HIS A 53 -16.53 -4.55 -7.13
CA HIS A 53 -17.77 -4.05 -6.54
C HIS A 53 -18.52 -3.18 -7.54
N ALA A 54 -19.86 -3.24 -7.54
CA ALA A 54 -20.70 -2.43 -8.43
C ALA A 54 -20.46 -0.90 -8.31
N SER A 55 -19.93 -0.44 -7.18
CA SER A 55 -19.50 0.96 -6.99
C SER A 55 -18.38 1.37 -7.95
N SER A 56 -17.49 0.46 -8.31
CA SER A 56 -16.36 0.73 -9.22
C SER A 56 -16.84 1.06 -10.63
N GLU A 57 -17.87 0.38 -11.13
CA GLU A 57 -18.43 0.59 -12.47
C GLU A 57 -18.95 2.03 -12.64
N LYS A 58 -19.61 2.57 -11.61
CA LYS A 58 -20.09 3.97 -11.59
C LYS A 58 -18.95 4.99 -11.66
N ALA A 59 -17.73 4.57 -11.33
CA ALA A 59 -16.53 5.40 -11.31
C ALA A 59 -15.49 4.98 -12.35
N ARG A 60 -15.84 4.07 -13.28
CA ARG A 60 -14.91 3.38 -14.20
C ARG A 60 -13.84 4.31 -14.78
N SER A 61 -14.24 5.36 -15.48
CA SER A 61 -13.29 6.26 -16.16
C SER A 61 -12.29 6.93 -15.21
N LYS A 62 -12.70 7.28 -13.99
CA LYS A 62 -11.78 7.87 -12.99
C LYS A 62 -10.82 6.82 -12.41
N ILE A 63 -11.29 5.59 -12.25
CA ILE A 63 -10.47 4.48 -11.78
C ILE A 63 -9.43 4.12 -12.85
N GLU A 64 -9.81 4.02 -14.12
CA GLU A 64 -8.90 3.79 -15.24
C GLU A 64 -7.84 4.90 -15.36
N GLU A 65 -8.24 6.17 -15.21
CA GLU A 65 -7.29 7.29 -15.16
C GLU A 65 -6.30 7.17 -14.00
N SER A 66 -6.79 6.76 -12.82
CA SER A 66 -5.93 6.50 -11.66
C SER A 66 -4.96 5.35 -11.91
N ILE A 67 -5.44 4.23 -12.44
CA ILE A 67 -4.60 3.07 -12.81
C ILE A 67 -3.50 3.49 -13.78
N LEU A 68 -3.84 4.28 -14.82
CA LEU A 68 -2.86 4.75 -15.79
C LEU A 68 -1.77 5.62 -15.14
N LYS A 69 -2.13 6.47 -14.17
CA LYS A 69 -1.15 7.26 -13.39
C LYS A 69 -0.23 6.36 -12.57
N GLU A 70 -0.76 5.29 -11.98
CA GLU A 70 0.03 4.32 -11.20
C GLU A 70 0.97 3.48 -12.08
N LEU A 71 0.52 3.07 -13.27
CA LEU A 71 1.33 2.38 -14.28
C LEU A 71 2.47 3.27 -14.78
N ASN A 72 2.17 4.51 -15.18
CA ASN A 72 3.18 5.48 -15.62
C ASN A 72 4.17 5.81 -14.49
N GLY A 73 3.70 5.83 -13.25
CA GLY A 73 4.53 6.01 -12.05
C GLY A 73 5.38 4.80 -11.67
N ARG A 74 5.22 3.65 -12.35
CA ARG A 74 5.80 2.34 -12.01
C ARG A 74 5.49 1.93 -10.57
N ARG A 75 4.28 2.21 -10.12
CA ARG A 75 3.73 1.81 -8.81
C ARG A 75 2.79 0.61 -8.95
N MET A 76 2.23 0.41 -10.14
CA MET A 76 1.58 -0.83 -10.56
C MET A 76 2.29 -1.43 -11.77
N TYR A 77 2.15 -2.74 -11.96
CA TYR A 77 2.56 -3.46 -13.16
C TYR A 77 1.40 -4.25 -13.76
N GLY A 78 1.42 -4.40 -15.08
CA GLY A 78 0.39 -5.08 -15.87
C GLY A 78 -0.08 -4.20 -17.04
N PRO A 79 -1.27 -4.46 -17.60
CA PRO A 79 -2.16 -5.59 -17.26
C PRO A 79 -1.54 -6.94 -17.63
N PHE A 80 -1.81 -7.97 -16.81
CA PHE A 80 -1.39 -9.36 -17.03
C PHE A 80 -2.60 -10.28 -17.19
N THR A 81 -2.49 -11.31 -18.01
CA THR A 81 -3.50 -12.38 -18.05
C THR A 81 -3.41 -13.27 -16.80
N GLU A 82 -4.46 -14.06 -16.54
CA GLU A 82 -4.45 -15.06 -15.45
C GLU A 82 -3.27 -16.03 -15.59
N ASP A 83 -3.03 -16.56 -16.79
CA ASP A 83 -1.90 -17.45 -17.07
C ASP A 83 -0.54 -16.81 -16.76
N GLN A 84 -0.37 -15.52 -17.08
CA GLN A 84 0.87 -14.79 -16.76
C GLN A 84 1.05 -14.64 -15.25
N MET A 85 -0.03 -14.37 -14.52
CA MET A 85 -0.01 -14.25 -13.06
C MET A 85 0.31 -15.59 -12.39
N LEU A 86 -0.34 -16.67 -12.81
CA LEU A 86 -0.08 -18.03 -12.32
C LEU A 86 1.36 -18.47 -12.63
N ASN A 87 1.86 -18.20 -13.84
CA ASN A 87 3.24 -18.52 -14.20
C ASN A 87 4.27 -17.71 -13.38
N MET A 88 3.92 -16.47 -13.00
CA MET A 88 4.82 -15.61 -12.22
C MET A 88 4.84 -15.95 -10.72
N PHE A 89 3.68 -16.27 -10.14
CA PHE A 89 3.52 -16.40 -8.69
C PHE A 89 3.19 -17.82 -8.21
N GLY A 90 2.85 -18.74 -9.11
CA GLY A 90 2.30 -20.06 -8.80
C GLY A 90 0.83 -19.98 -8.40
N SER A 91 0.53 -19.20 -7.36
CA SER A 91 -0.82 -18.85 -6.94
C SER A 91 -0.95 -17.35 -6.69
N PHE A 92 -2.16 -16.80 -6.85
CA PHE A 92 -2.41 -15.39 -6.58
C PHE A 92 -3.88 -15.10 -6.30
N ARG A 93 -4.14 -13.94 -5.70
CA ARG A 93 -5.50 -13.44 -5.54
C ARG A 93 -5.65 -12.01 -6.04
N SER A 94 -6.81 -11.69 -6.57
CA SER A 94 -7.25 -10.31 -6.75
C SER A 94 -8.18 -9.89 -5.62
N ASN A 95 -8.23 -8.59 -5.40
CA ASN A 95 -9.13 -7.96 -4.45
C ASN A 95 -10.07 -7.05 -5.24
N PRO A 96 -11.38 -7.04 -4.94
CA PRO A 96 -12.33 -6.23 -5.68
C PRO A 96 -11.98 -4.74 -5.63
N LEU A 97 -11.98 -4.09 -6.80
CA LEU A 97 -12.02 -2.64 -6.86
C LEU A 97 -13.38 -2.14 -6.38
N GLY A 98 -13.36 -1.07 -5.61
CA GLY A 98 -14.54 -0.29 -5.26
C GLY A 98 -14.34 1.20 -5.54
N ALA A 99 -15.34 2.00 -5.19
CA ALA A 99 -15.23 3.45 -5.24
C ALA A 99 -15.93 4.06 -4.04
N VAL A 100 -15.27 5.03 -3.41
CA VAL A 100 -15.83 5.83 -2.32
C VAL A 100 -15.76 7.31 -2.66
N VAL A 101 -16.69 8.10 -2.12
CA VAL A 101 -16.66 9.56 -2.24
C VAL A 101 -16.09 10.11 -0.94
N ASN A 102 -15.00 10.87 -1.03
CA ASN A 102 -14.39 11.55 0.10
C ASN A 102 -15.24 12.73 0.60
N GLY A 103 -14.86 13.30 1.74
CA GLY A 103 -15.47 14.53 2.27
C GLY A 103 -15.33 15.76 1.36
N ASP A 104 -14.37 15.77 0.43
CA ASP A 104 -14.19 16.83 -0.58
C ASP A 104 -14.98 16.57 -1.88
N GLY A 105 -15.77 15.49 -1.93
CA GLY A 105 -16.55 15.10 -3.11
C GLY A 105 -15.75 14.35 -4.19
N GLN A 106 -14.44 14.16 -4.01
CA GLN A 106 -13.63 13.39 -4.96
C GLN A 106 -13.88 11.89 -4.80
N ILE A 107 -13.89 11.18 -5.93
CA ILE A 107 -14.01 9.72 -5.95
C ILE A 107 -12.61 9.12 -5.77
N ARG A 108 -12.47 8.21 -4.81
CA ARG A 108 -11.27 7.38 -4.65
C ARG A 108 -11.56 5.93 -5.01
N PRO A 109 -10.76 5.31 -5.89
CA PRO A 109 -10.74 3.86 -5.99
C PRO A 109 -10.31 3.26 -4.65
N ILE A 110 -10.87 2.10 -4.31
CA ILE A 110 -10.44 1.31 -3.16
C ILE A 110 -10.05 -0.09 -3.60
N ASN A 111 -9.05 -0.66 -2.93
CA ASN A 111 -8.65 -2.04 -3.04
C ASN A 111 -9.17 -2.83 -1.83
N ASP A 112 -10.25 -3.61 -1.98
CA ASP A 112 -10.90 -4.25 -0.83
C ASP A 112 -10.14 -5.48 -0.29
N LEU A 113 -9.11 -5.22 0.51
CA LEU A 113 -8.31 -6.23 1.22
C LEU A 113 -9.08 -6.97 2.34
N SER A 114 -10.34 -6.57 2.59
CA SER A 114 -11.25 -7.19 3.54
C SER A 114 -12.29 -8.10 2.87
N PHE A 115 -12.13 -8.37 1.57
CA PHE A 115 -12.93 -9.34 0.84
C PHE A 115 -12.29 -10.75 0.83
N PRO A 116 -13.07 -11.84 0.80
CA PRO A 116 -14.52 -11.92 0.99
C PRO A 116 -14.91 -11.76 2.46
N ARG A 117 -16.11 -11.20 2.71
CA ARG A 117 -16.69 -11.18 4.05
C ARG A 117 -17.43 -12.49 4.31
N ASN A 118 -17.24 -13.07 5.50
CA ASN A 118 -17.93 -14.27 5.96
C ASN A 118 -17.70 -15.54 5.12
N ASN A 119 -16.54 -15.67 4.44
CA ASN A 119 -16.15 -16.92 3.78
C ASN A 119 -15.11 -17.66 4.64
N PRO A 120 -15.42 -18.84 5.19
CA PRO A 120 -14.49 -19.59 6.02
C PRO A 120 -13.36 -20.25 5.22
N SER A 121 -13.53 -20.47 3.92
CA SER A 121 -12.57 -21.16 3.06
C SER A 121 -11.47 -20.24 2.53
N ILE A 122 -11.74 -18.94 2.42
CA ILE A 122 -10.79 -17.96 1.87
C ILE A 122 -10.69 -16.80 2.85
N LYS A 123 -9.52 -16.69 3.50
CA LYS A 123 -9.22 -15.59 4.42
C LYS A 123 -9.08 -14.27 3.67
N LEU A 124 -9.49 -13.18 4.31
CA LEU A 124 -9.26 -11.81 3.83
C LEU A 124 -7.80 -11.39 4.11
N VAL A 125 -7.18 -10.62 3.21
CA VAL A 125 -5.75 -10.25 3.32
C VAL A 125 -5.45 -9.56 4.65
N ASN A 126 -6.30 -8.61 5.04
CA ASN A 126 -6.16 -7.89 6.30
C ASN A 126 -6.23 -8.77 7.57
N SER A 127 -6.75 -10.01 7.50
CA SER A 127 -6.86 -10.89 8.67
C SER A 127 -5.52 -11.53 9.06
N PHE A 128 -4.54 -11.49 8.15
CA PHE A 128 -3.20 -11.98 8.44
C PHE A 128 -2.33 -10.94 9.17
N VAL A 129 -2.66 -9.66 9.05
CA VAL A 129 -1.87 -8.57 9.61
C VAL A 129 -2.17 -8.44 11.10
N ASN A 130 -1.16 -8.68 11.94
CA ASN A 130 -1.26 -8.44 13.38
C ASN A 130 -0.98 -6.97 13.70
N LYS A 131 -2.03 -6.21 14.03
CA LYS A 131 -1.89 -4.78 14.36
C LYS A 131 -0.89 -4.51 15.49
N ALA A 132 -0.72 -5.44 16.44
CA ALA A 132 0.19 -5.24 17.56
C ALA A 132 1.68 -5.21 17.15
N GLU A 133 2.02 -5.71 15.96
CA GLU A 133 3.38 -5.66 15.41
C GLU A 133 3.72 -4.33 14.73
N PHE A 134 2.71 -3.48 14.51
CA PHE A 134 2.83 -2.19 13.84
C PHE A 134 2.39 -1.05 14.77
N ASP A 135 2.91 -1.08 16.01
CA ASP A 135 2.58 -0.04 16.97
C ASP A 135 3.14 1.31 16.48
N THR A 136 2.29 2.32 16.53
CA THR A 136 2.60 3.66 16.02
C THR A 136 2.24 4.67 17.09
N THR A 137 3.20 5.50 17.47
CA THR A 137 2.96 6.57 18.44
C THR A 137 2.25 7.73 17.75
N TRP A 138 0.94 7.81 17.90
CA TRP A 138 0.15 8.94 17.45
C TRP A 138 -0.11 9.91 18.59
N ASP A 139 0.24 11.17 18.39
CA ASP A 139 -0.27 12.27 19.21
C ASP A 139 -1.38 13.01 18.49
N ASN A 140 -2.35 13.50 19.26
CA ASN A 140 -3.46 14.27 18.72
C ASN A 140 -3.15 15.78 18.76
N PHE A 141 -3.97 16.56 18.05
CA PHE A 141 -3.85 18.02 17.98
C PHE A 141 -3.73 18.67 19.37
N ASN A 142 -4.49 18.20 20.36
CA ASN A 142 -4.48 18.80 21.69
C ASN A 142 -3.18 18.54 22.44
N HIS A 143 -2.58 17.35 22.30
CA HIS A 143 -1.26 17.05 22.91
C HIS A 143 -0.17 17.92 22.30
N VAL A 144 -0.08 17.94 20.96
CA VAL A 144 0.93 18.73 20.26
C VAL A 144 0.75 20.23 20.53
N SER A 145 -0.49 20.73 20.52
CA SER A 145 -0.78 22.15 20.81
C SER A 145 -0.42 22.53 22.25
N LYS A 146 -0.71 21.66 23.23
CA LYS A 146 -0.32 21.90 24.63
C LYS A 146 1.19 21.89 24.79
N PHE A 147 1.90 20.98 24.14
CA PHE A 147 3.36 20.91 24.15
C PHE A 147 3.96 22.26 23.69
N PHE A 148 3.53 22.76 22.52
CA PHE A 148 4.00 24.06 22.01
C PHE A 148 3.61 25.23 22.92
N ALA A 149 2.37 25.28 23.39
CA ALA A 149 1.89 26.38 24.25
C ALA A 149 2.56 26.39 25.63
N SER A 150 3.07 25.26 26.10
CA SER A 150 3.73 25.13 27.40
C SER A 150 5.20 25.56 27.40
N ASP A 151 5.83 25.66 26.23
CA ASP A 151 7.22 26.10 26.12
C ASP A 151 7.29 27.62 26.03
N PRO A 152 7.91 28.31 27.01
CA PRO A 152 7.99 29.77 27.01
C PRO A 152 9.06 30.32 26.05
N ARG A 153 9.85 29.46 25.40
CA ARG A 153 10.92 29.87 24.49
C ARG A 153 10.35 30.20 23.10
N PRO A 154 11.00 31.09 22.32
CA PRO A 154 10.73 31.19 20.89
C PRO A 154 11.03 29.85 20.21
N LEU A 155 10.06 29.35 19.44
CA LEU A 155 10.19 28.11 18.68
C LEU A 155 10.22 28.44 17.18
N GLU A 156 11.11 27.77 16.45
CA GLU A 156 11.10 27.75 14.99
C GLU A 156 10.41 26.46 14.52
N LEU A 157 9.43 26.59 13.62
CA LEU A 157 8.63 25.47 13.14
C LEU A 157 8.89 25.23 11.66
N ALA A 158 9.23 23.99 11.33
CA ALA A 158 9.21 23.47 9.96
C ALA A 158 8.15 22.36 9.87
N LEU A 159 7.31 22.41 8.84
CA LEU A 159 6.31 21.39 8.55
C LEU A 159 6.69 20.69 7.25
N PHE A 160 6.72 19.37 7.29
CA PHE A 160 6.93 18.53 6.12
C PHE A 160 5.67 17.70 5.91
N ASP A 161 5.09 17.80 4.72
CA ASP A 161 4.02 16.91 4.27
C ASP A 161 4.59 15.96 3.23
N TRP A 162 4.42 14.66 3.44
CA TRP A 162 4.83 13.66 2.47
C TRP A 162 3.67 13.35 1.54
N GLU A 163 3.68 13.98 0.36
CA GLU A 163 2.65 13.77 -0.65
C GLU A 163 2.50 12.26 -0.96
N LYS A 164 1.28 11.74 -0.76
CA LYS A 164 0.92 10.33 -1.05
C LYS A 164 1.90 9.32 -0.43
N ALA A 165 2.32 9.57 0.82
CA ALA A 165 3.30 8.76 1.56
C ALA A 165 3.17 7.25 1.31
N TYR A 166 1.97 6.68 1.47
CA TYR A 166 1.69 5.26 1.25
C TYR A 166 2.01 4.76 -0.17
N CYS A 167 1.71 5.55 -1.20
CA CYS A 167 2.03 5.21 -2.58
C CYS A 167 3.54 5.27 -2.87
N GLN A 168 4.34 5.84 -1.98
CA GLN A 168 5.79 5.90 -2.12
C GLN A 168 6.48 4.72 -1.41
N ILE A 169 5.81 4.05 -0.47
CA ILE A 169 6.37 2.93 0.28
C ILE A 169 6.28 1.64 -0.54
N PRO A 170 7.41 1.06 -0.99
CA PRO A 170 7.41 -0.23 -1.68
C PRO A 170 7.02 -1.37 -0.75
N THR A 171 6.25 -2.31 -1.27
CA THR A 171 5.94 -3.58 -0.60
C THR A 171 6.95 -4.65 -1.04
N LYS A 172 7.34 -5.56 -0.14
CA LYS A 172 8.16 -6.72 -0.49
C LYS A 172 7.55 -7.50 -1.65
N MET A 173 8.36 -7.86 -2.64
CA MET A 173 7.91 -8.60 -3.83
C MET A 173 7.16 -9.90 -3.51
N ALA A 174 7.59 -10.60 -2.45
CA ALA A 174 6.93 -11.84 -2.01
C ALA A 174 5.45 -11.64 -1.63
N GLN A 175 5.03 -10.41 -1.28
CA GLN A 175 3.67 -10.08 -0.88
C GLN A 175 2.81 -9.56 -2.03
N TRP A 176 3.39 -9.30 -3.20
CA TRP A 176 2.69 -8.70 -4.35
C TRP A 176 1.53 -9.59 -4.85
N ARG A 177 1.67 -10.92 -4.77
CA ARG A 177 0.64 -11.88 -5.19
C ARG A 177 -0.68 -11.79 -4.40
N TYR A 178 -0.66 -11.11 -3.26
CA TYR A 178 -1.85 -10.85 -2.43
C TYR A 178 -2.45 -9.45 -2.66
N LEU A 179 -1.73 -8.59 -3.38
CA LEU A 179 -2.02 -7.16 -3.57
C LEU A 179 -2.33 -6.84 -5.04
N THR A 180 -3.13 -7.70 -5.68
CA THR A 180 -3.52 -7.54 -7.08
C THR A 180 -4.97 -7.06 -7.20
N VAL A 181 -5.28 -6.37 -8.29
CA VAL A 181 -6.64 -5.94 -8.64
C VAL A 181 -6.96 -6.41 -10.06
N LYS A 182 -8.24 -6.69 -10.32
CA LYS A 182 -8.74 -7.01 -11.65
C LYS A 182 -9.20 -5.72 -12.32
N ASP A 183 -8.67 -5.40 -13.51
CA ASP A 183 -9.14 -4.26 -14.30
C ASP A 183 -10.53 -4.55 -14.90
N PHE A 184 -11.07 -3.56 -15.62
CA PHE A 184 -12.40 -3.67 -16.21
C PHE A 184 -12.45 -4.53 -17.49
N ASP A 185 -11.30 -4.94 -18.00
CA ASP A 185 -11.16 -5.83 -19.16
C ASP A 185 -10.88 -7.28 -18.73
N GLY A 186 -10.81 -7.54 -17.41
CA GLY A 186 -10.61 -8.86 -16.82
C GLY A 186 -9.13 -9.25 -16.65
N ASN A 187 -8.19 -8.36 -16.91
CA ASN A 187 -6.77 -8.58 -16.67
C ASN A 187 -6.36 -8.11 -15.26
N PHE A 188 -5.14 -8.43 -14.85
CA PHE A 188 -4.65 -8.22 -13.49
C PHE A 188 -3.55 -7.19 -13.43
N LEU A 189 -3.62 -6.35 -12.40
CA LEU A 189 -2.62 -5.34 -12.08
C LEU A 189 -2.02 -5.67 -10.72
N VAL A 190 -0.68 -5.71 -10.67
CA VAL A 190 0.07 -5.93 -9.44
C VAL A 190 0.39 -4.59 -8.81
N ASN A 191 -0.11 -4.33 -7.60
CA ASN A 191 0.28 -3.15 -6.84
C ASN A 191 1.55 -3.42 -6.05
N THR A 192 2.56 -2.56 -6.23
CA THR A 192 3.89 -2.71 -5.61
C THR A 192 4.12 -1.76 -4.46
N ARG A 193 3.07 -1.02 -4.07
CA ARG A 193 3.07 -0.01 -3.02
C ARG A 193 1.96 -0.31 -2.02
N ILE A 194 1.97 0.37 -0.88
CA ILE A 194 0.87 0.25 0.09
C ILE A 194 -0.43 0.75 -0.58
N THR A 195 -1.48 -0.06 -0.49
CA THR A 195 -2.78 0.20 -1.11
C THR A 195 -3.79 0.73 -0.09
N PHE A 196 -4.70 1.62 -0.52
CA PHE A 196 -5.86 2.06 0.26
C PHE A 196 -7.14 1.34 -0.13
#